data_AF-A0A6I8NHA5-F1
#
_entry.id   AF-A0A6I8NHA5-F1
#
_cell.length_a   1.000
_cell.length_b   1.000
_cell.length_c   1.000
_cell.angle_alpha   90.00
_cell.angle_beta   90.00
_cell.angle_gamma   90.00
#
_symmetry.space_group_name_H-M   'P 1'
#
loop_
_entity.id
_entity.type
_entity.pdbx_description
1 polymer ?
#
loop_
_entity_poly.entity_id
_entity_poly.type
_entity_poly.pdbx_seq_one_letter_code
_entity_poly.pdbx_strand_id
1 'polypeptide(L)'
;MFEKKEFSCPQAEATFTQSMEKLGISLSCSEEGRGWSCELEIRSDFSKSSESRSSSRSCSEHTYSCTTQFSYVPLASAHLAQEQIRLSQEALEELKSIEDLVGLAEGPARLHALRSKCERFFCRFGSHINQGPLHLGGIFWWKAVVEGFREEQREDVRRQTCNALESYIRSGYSDLGMKVTAEVGGSLSEISFKSKETKSLQMDIQLSVTMTGGPSDVNSLTRWKAGMVASNKTWCVIDRGHRLLSVWDLILSNHRQDFQDVLQVSHQLVEAYTALTGRSDGIPCAKGLWSKEEEFSSFLADVKSWEVTDPEKQLKNNRKMIIPGVTSASQIGLCRISW
;
A
#
# COMPACT_ATOMS: atom_id res chain seq x y z
N MET A 1 -15.36 -3.08 -16.16
CA MET A 1 -16.04 -3.80 -15.06
C MET A 1 -16.55 -2.76 -14.08
N PHE A 2 -17.76 -2.95 -13.56
CA PHE A 2 -18.31 -2.08 -12.50
C PHE A 2 -18.32 -2.87 -11.21
N GLU A 3 -17.86 -2.24 -10.13
CA GLU A 3 -17.92 -2.82 -8.80
C GLU A 3 -18.78 -1.97 -7.89
N LYS A 4 -19.50 -2.63 -6.98
CA LYS A 4 -20.45 -2.01 -6.06
C LYS A 4 -20.06 -2.33 -4.63
N LYS A 5 -20.12 -1.33 -3.74
CA LYS A 5 -19.90 -1.46 -2.31
C LYS A 5 -20.99 -0.69 -1.56
N GLU A 6 -21.40 -1.22 -0.42
CA GLU A 6 -22.42 -0.64 0.44
C GLU A 6 -21.83 -0.40 1.82
N PHE A 7 -22.18 0.73 2.45
CA PHE A 7 -21.69 1.13 3.76
C PHE A 7 -22.84 1.60 4.64
N SER A 8 -22.82 1.18 5.90
CA SER A 8 -23.76 1.65 6.93
C SER A 8 -23.11 2.66 7.89
N CYS A 9 -21.84 3.02 7.66
CA CYS A 9 -21.08 3.94 8.50
C CYS A 9 -20.26 4.90 7.62
N PRO A 10 -20.32 6.23 7.85
CA PRO A 10 -19.51 7.21 7.12
C PRO A 10 -18.01 6.94 7.23
N GLN A 11 -17.55 6.50 8.41
CA GLN A 11 -16.12 6.24 8.64
C GLN A 11 -15.63 5.05 7.81
N ALA A 12 -16.44 3.99 7.69
CA ALA A 12 -16.10 2.83 6.88
C ALA A 12 -16.02 3.21 5.39
N GLU A 13 -16.95 4.06 4.93
CA GLU A 13 -16.94 4.59 3.57
C GLU A 13 -15.70 5.44 3.28
N ALA A 14 -15.41 6.41 4.16
CA ALA A 14 -14.25 7.29 4.01
C ALA A 14 -12.95 6.48 4.00
N THR A 15 -12.82 5.51 4.90
CA THR A 15 -11.67 4.60 4.96
C THR A 15 -11.52 3.79 3.67
N PHE A 16 -12.62 3.26 3.12
CA PHE A 16 -12.58 2.52 1.85
C PHE A 16 -12.14 3.42 0.68
N THR A 17 -12.73 4.61 0.57
CA THR A 17 -12.43 5.55 -0.52
C THR A 17 -10.97 5.99 -0.47
N GLN A 18 -10.49 6.38 0.71
CA GLN A 18 -9.10 6.78 0.91
C GLN A 18 -8.14 5.62 0.63
N SER A 19 -8.49 4.39 1.05
CA SER A 19 -7.68 3.21 0.73
C SER A 19 -7.59 2.97 -0.78
N MET A 20 -8.73 3.08 -1.49
CA MET A 20 -8.76 2.95 -2.94
C MET A 20 -7.91 4.00 -3.66
N GLU A 21 -7.91 5.25 -3.20
CA GLU A 21 -7.08 6.32 -3.79
C GLU A 21 -5.59 6.14 -3.49
N LYS A 22 -5.25 5.72 -2.27
CA LYS A 22 -3.87 5.60 -1.80
C LYS A 22 -3.18 4.29 -2.16
N LEU A 23 -3.92 3.20 -2.25
CA LEU A 23 -3.35 1.86 -2.43
C LEU A 23 -3.83 1.22 -3.72
N GLY A 24 -5.08 1.52 -4.09
CA GLY A 24 -5.77 0.90 -5.21
C GLY A 24 -6.45 -0.40 -4.87
N ILE A 25 -7.04 -1.00 -5.89
CA ILE A 25 -7.97 -2.13 -5.73
C ILE A 25 -7.27 -3.40 -5.22
N SER A 26 -6.04 -3.67 -5.67
CA SER A 26 -5.29 -4.87 -5.28
C SER A 26 -5.09 -5.01 -3.77
N LEU A 27 -4.90 -3.90 -3.06
CA LEU A 27 -4.67 -3.89 -1.62
C LEU A 27 -5.94 -3.54 -0.83
N SER A 28 -6.80 -2.67 -1.37
CA SER A 28 -7.99 -2.19 -0.65
C SER A 28 -9.10 -3.24 -0.54
N CYS A 29 -9.15 -4.19 -1.46
CA CYS A 29 -10.14 -5.28 -1.45
C CYS A 29 -9.61 -6.59 -0.86
N SER A 30 -8.35 -6.64 -0.40
CA SER A 30 -7.77 -7.81 0.26
C SER A 30 -7.92 -7.72 1.78
N GLU A 31 -8.35 -8.80 2.43
CA GLU A 31 -8.37 -8.91 3.90
C GLU A 31 -6.95 -8.84 4.51
N GLU A 32 -5.93 -9.22 3.73
CA GLU A 32 -4.53 -9.34 4.16
C GLU A 32 -3.74 -8.01 4.02
N GLY A 33 -4.27 -7.05 3.25
CA GLY A 33 -3.66 -5.78 2.86
C GLY A 33 -3.65 -4.68 3.93
N ARG A 34 -4.17 -4.93 5.13
CA ARG A 34 -4.01 -4.05 6.31
C ARG A 34 -2.59 -4.18 6.87
N GLY A 35 -1.60 -3.77 6.09
CA GLY A 35 -0.25 -3.52 6.59
C GLY A 35 -0.19 -2.20 7.37
N TRP A 36 0.72 -2.10 8.34
CA TRP A 36 0.94 -0.89 9.15
C TRP A 36 1.16 0.38 8.32
N SER A 37 1.73 0.28 7.11
CA SER A 37 1.88 1.42 6.18
C SER A 37 0.52 2.03 5.82
N CYS A 38 -0.49 1.20 5.58
CA CYS A 38 -1.85 1.64 5.26
C CYS A 38 -2.48 2.35 6.46
N GLU A 39 -2.39 1.78 7.66
CA GLU A 39 -2.99 2.36 8.87
C GLU A 39 -2.30 3.67 9.27
N LEU A 40 -0.98 3.78 9.10
CA LEU A 40 -0.22 4.97 9.44
C LEU A 40 -0.42 6.11 8.42
N GLU A 41 -0.40 5.80 7.12
CA GLU A 41 -0.71 6.77 6.07
C GLU A 41 -2.15 7.28 6.20
N ILE A 42 -3.10 6.40 6.52
CA ILE A 42 -4.50 6.76 6.77
C ILE A 42 -4.62 7.61 8.06
N ARG A 43 -4.01 7.18 9.18
CA ARG A 43 -4.06 7.87 10.48
C ARG A 43 -3.40 9.25 10.45
N SER A 44 -2.30 9.41 9.70
CA SER A 44 -1.60 10.69 9.58
C SER A 44 -2.46 11.76 8.90
N ASP A 45 -3.24 11.39 7.88
CA ASP A 45 -4.12 12.32 7.18
C ASP A 45 -5.40 12.61 7.97
N PHE A 46 -5.98 11.62 8.65
CA PHE A 46 -7.08 11.87 9.59
C PHE A 46 -6.70 12.92 10.64
N SER A 47 -5.44 12.91 11.11
CA SER A 47 -4.95 13.89 12.09
C SER A 47 -4.69 15.28 11.52
N LYS A 48 -4.39 15.40 10.22
CA LYS A 48 -4.12 16.68 9.53
C LYS A 48 -5.38 17.30 8.93
N SER A 49 -6.34 16.49 8.47
CA SER A 49 -7.64 16.98 7.96
C SER A 49 -8.63 17.29 9.11
N SER A 50 -8.39 16.77 10.31
CA SER A 50 -9.25 16.97 11.48
C SER A 50 -9.20 18.36 12.11
N GLU A 51 -8.29 19.26 11.70
CA GLU A 51 -8.31 20.64 12.21
C GLU A 51 -9.44 21.51 11.63
N SER A 52 -10.22 21.01 10.65
CA SER A 52 -11.31 21.83 10.09
C SER A 52 -12.72 21.21 10.08
N ARG A 53 -12.95 19.97 10.52
CA ARG A 53 -14.32 19.41 10.62
C ARG A 53 -14.40 18.03 11.31
N SER A 54 -14.29 17.97 12.63
CA SER A 54 -15.00 16.94 13.40
C SER A 54 -15.03 17.27 14.89
N SER A 55 -16.03 18.05 15.29
CA SER A 55 -16.72 17.73 16.54
C SER A 55 -17.05 16.24 16.48
N SER A 56 -16.71 15.50 17.54
CA SER A 56 -17.08 14.10 17.74
C SER A 56 -18.59 13.91 17.55
N ARG A 57 -19.04 13.70 16.30
CA ARG A 57 -20.36 13.14 16.02
C ARG A 57 -20.17 11.66 16.23
N SER A 58 -20.53 11.19 17.42
CA SER A 58 -20.72 9.77 17.72
C SER A 58 -21.40 9.12 16.53
N CYS A 59 -20.80 8.06 15.99
CA CYS A 59 -21.30 7.31 14.85
C CYS A 59 -22.80 7.06 15.02
N SER A 60 -23.63 7.72 14.22
CA SER A 60 -25.02 7.31 14.07
C SER A 60 -25.03 6.09 13.13
N GLU A 61 -24.49 4.97 13.60
CA GLU A 61 -24.33 3.71 12.84
C GLU A 61 -25.67 3.16 12.32
N HIS A 62 -26.79 3.70 12.83
CA HIS A 62 -28.15 3.24 12.57
C HIS A 62 -28.95 4.11 11.59
N THR A 63 -28.37 5.21 11.09
CA THR A 63 -29.10 6.18 10.28
C THR A 63 -28.35 6.61 9.03
N TYR A 64 -27.30 5.89 8.65
CA TYR A 64 -26.50 6.15 7.45
C TYR A 64 -26.56 4.97 6.48
N SER A 65 -26.75 5.28 5.20
CA SER A 65 -26.69 4.30 4.12
C SER A 65 -25.99 4.93 2.93
N CYS A 66 -24.90 4.32 2.49
CA CYS A 66 -24.21 4.67 1.27
C CYS A 66 -24.14 3.47 0.34
N THR A 67 -24.42 3.70 -0.94
CA THR A 67 -24.11 2.78 -2.02
C THR A 67 -23.17 3.48 -2.97
N THR A 68 -22.02 2.88 -3.23
CA THR A 68 -21.02 3.38 -4.18
C THR A 68 -20.82 2.33 -5.27
N GLN A 69 -20.85 2.77 -6.52
CA GLN A 69 -20.47 1.98 -7.68
C GLN A 69 -19.32 2.67 -8.39
N PHE A 70 -18.33 1.91 -8.88
CA PHE A 70 -17.19 2.51 -9.55
C PHE A 70 -16.73 1.72 -10.77
N SER A 71 -16.15 2.44 -11.74
CA SER A 71 -15.51 1.91 -12.93
C SER A 71 -14.01 2.15 -12.85
N TYR A 72 -13.27 1.07 -12.61
CA TYR A 72 -11.82 1.06 -12.63
C TYR A 72 -11.30 0.97 -14.08
N VAL A 73 -10.47 1.91 -14.53
CA VAL A 73 -10.00 1.99 -15.92
C VAL A 73 -8.47 2.15 -15.96
N PRO A 74 -7.72 1.03 -15.98
CA PRO A 74 -6.29 1.06 -16.20
C PRO A 74 -5.99 1.30 -17.68
N LEU A 75 -5.06 2.21 -17.96
CA LEU A 75 -4.62 2.58 -19.32
C LEU A 75 -3.16 2.22 -19.57
N ALA A 76 -2.35 2.22 -18.52
CA ALA A 76 -0.98 1.71 -18.55
C ALA A 76 -0.65 0.95 -17.26
N SER A 77 0.37 0.10 -17.35
CA SER A 77 0.91 -0.67 -16.23
C SER A 77 2.43 -0.59 -16.26
N ALA A 78 3.05 -0.43 -15.09
CA ALA A 78 4.51 -0.41 -14.94
C ALA A 78 4.94 -1.24 -13.74
N HIS A 79 6.13 -1.82 -13.81
CA HIS A 79 6.78 -2.45 -12.66
C HIS A 79 8.05 -1.69 -12.34
N LEU A 80 8.34 -1.53 -11.05
CA LEU A 80 9.63 -1.02 -10.61
C LEU A 80 10.58 -2.20 -10.46
N ALA A 81 11.54 -2.30 -11.38
CA ALA A 81 12.59 -3.31 -11.32
C ALA A 81 13.42 -3.10 -10.05
N GLN A 82 13.61 -4.15 -9.25
CA GLN A 82 14.30 -4.07 -7.97
C GLN A 82 15.66 -3.40 -8.10
N GLU A 83 16.41 -3.72 -9.14
CA GLU A 83 17.77 -3.25 -9.38
C GLU A 83 17.85 -1.75 -9.65
N GLN A 84 16.73 -1.11 -10.04
CA GLN A 84 16.62 0.31 -10.34
C GLN A 84 16.12 1.14 -9.13
N ILE A 85 15.59 0.49 -8.10
CA ILE A 85 15.09 1.18 -6.91
C ILE A 85 16.28 1.64 -6.07
N ARG A 86 16.28 2.91 -5.68
CA ARG A 86 17.28 3.49 -4.77
C ARG A 86 16.57 4.32 -3.71
N LEU A 87 17.11 4.29 -2.50
CA LEU A 87 16.71 5.17 -1.43
C LEU A 87 17.14 6.61 -1.74
N SER A 88 16.35 7.59 -1.28
CA SER A 88 16.76 8.99 -1.34
C SER A 88 17.93 9.23 -0.39
N GLN A 89 18.67 10.32 -0.62
CA GLN A 89 19.79 10.69 0.23
C GLN A 89 19.36 10.88 1.69
N GLU A 90 18.19 11.50 1.91
CA GLU A 90 17.63 11.73 3.24
C GLU A 90 17.28 10.43 3.96
N ALA A 91 16.72 9.45 3.23
CA ALA A 91 16.42 8.14 3.79
C ALA A 91 17.72 7.40 4.16
N LEU A 92 18.75 7.46 3.30
CA LEU A 92 20.05 6.85 3.58
C LEU A 92 20.73 7.47 4.81
N GLU A 93 20.71 8.79 4.95
CA GLU A 93 21.27 9.48 6.11
C GLU A 93 20.56 9.10 7.41
N GLU A 94 19.24 8.95 7.38
CA GLU A 94 18.48 8.56 8.56
C GLU A 94 18.77 7.10 8.96
N LEU A 95 18.95 6.19 7.98
CA LEU A 95 19.40 4.81 8.21
C LEU A 95 20.85 4.75 8.73
N LYS A 96 21.77 5.58 8.22
CA LYS A 96 23.13 5.69 8.77
C LYS A 96 23.11 6.16 10.23
N SER A 97 22.18 7.06 10.57
CA SER A 97 22.00 7.48 11.95
C SER A 97 21.45 6.37 12.88
N ILE A 98 20.86 5.31 12.32
CA ILE A 98 20.50 4.08 13.03
C ILE A 98 21.77 3.24 13.19
N GLU A 99 22.55 3.04 12.13
CA GLU A 99 23.85 2.34 12.16
C GLU A 99 24.79 2.90 13.24
N ASP A 100 24.91 4.23 13.35
CA ASP A 100 25.74 4.87 14.38
C ASP A 100 25.31 4.50 15.81
N LEU A 101 23.99 4.41 16.05
CA LEU A 101 23.47 3.99 17.35
C LEU A 101 23.66 2.50 17.59
N VAL A 102 23.76 1.72 16.51
CA VAL A 102 23.99 0.29 16.60
C VAL A 102 25.44 -0.02 17.00
N GLY A 103 26.41 0.82 16.64
CA GLY A 103 27.81 0.66 17.04
C GLY A 103 28.13 0.98 18.52
N LEU A 104 27.18 1.50 19.30
CA LEU A 104 27.39 1.89 20.70
C LEU A 104 27.17 0.73 21.69
N ALA A 105 27.70 0.84 22.91
CA ALA A 105 27.57 -0.19 23.96
C ALA A 105 26.11 -0.55 24.29
N GLU A 106 25.85 -1.82 24.62
CA GLU A 106 24.50 -2.35 24.85
C GLU A 106 23.81 -1.81 26.11
N GLY A 107 22.49 -1.63 26.05
CA GLY A 107 21.66 -1.27 27.20
C GLY A 107 20.18 -0.99 26.85
N PRO A 108 19.26 -1.01 27.84
CA PRO A 108 17.82 -0.84 27.60
C PRO A 108 17.47 0.52 26.97
N ALA A 109 18.16 1.59 27.37
CA ALA A 109 17.97 2.92 26.82
C ALA A 109 18.35 3.00 25.33
N ARG A 110 19.40 2.28 24.92
CA ARG A 110 19.83 2.19 23.52
C ARG A 110 18.79 1.45 22.69
N LEU A 111 18.27 0.32 23.16
CA LEU A 111 17.23 -0.44 22.47
C LEU A 111 15.96 0.40 22.26
N HIS A 112 15.54 1.16 23.28
CA HIS A 112 14.42 2.09 23.15
C HIS A 112 14.71 3.17 22.09
N ALA A 113 15.89 3.79 22.13
CA ALA A 113 16.28 4.82 21.16
C ALA A 113 16.32 4.28 19.72
N LEU A 114 16.86 3.06 19.52
CA LEU A 114 16.89 2.38 18.22
C LEU A 114 15.47 2.13 17.70
N ARG A 115 14.59 1.59 18.54
CA ARG A 115 13.18 1.37 18.19
C ARG A 115 12.49 2.67 17.79
N SER A 116 12.64 3.73 18.58
CA SER A 116 12.06 5.05 18.26
C SER A 116 12.66 5.68 17.00
N LYS A 117 13.92 5.40 16.66
CA LYS A 117 14.50 5.83 15.38
C LYS A 117 13.90 5.08 14.20
N CYS A 118 13.80 3.75 14.29
CA CYS A 118 13.20 2.93 13.25
C CYS A 118 11.72 3.28 13.04
N GLU A 119 10.97 3.50 14.12
CA GLU A 119 9.58 3.95 14.04
C GLU A 119 9.46 5.28 13.29
N ARG A 120 10.29 6.28 13.64
CA ARG A 120 10.31 7.56 12.93
C ARG A 120 10.68 7.41 11.46
N PHE A 121 11.64 6.55 11.14
CA PHE A 121 12.00 6.23 9.77
C PHE A 121 10.79 5.68 9.00
N PHE A 122 10.10 4.68 9.56
CA PHE A 122 8.89 4.11 8.93
C PHE A 122 7.75 5.13 8.80
N CYS A 123 7.56 6.00 9.80
CA CYS A 123 6.58 7.08 9.72
C CYS A 123 6.86 8.08 8.60
N ARG A 124 8.13 8.31 8.29
CA ARG A 124 8.55 9.32 7.31
C ARG A 124 8.69 8.76 5.90
N PHE A 125 9.28 7.58 5.76
CA PHE A 125 9.67 7.00 4.47
C PHE A 125 8.92 5.72 4.10
N GLY A 126 8.17 5.14 5.04
CA GLY A 126 7.55 3.83 4.88
C GLY A 126 8.51 2.68 5.17
N SER A 127 7.96 1.49 5.44
CA SER A 127 8.73 0.25 5.64
C SER A 127 8.89 -0.58 4.37
N HIS A 128 8.06 -0.33 3.36
CA HIS A 128 7.98 -1.08 2.12
C HIS A 128 7.85 -0.15 0.92
N ILE A 129 8.34 -0.62 -0.22
CA ILE A 129 8.23 0.01 -1.53
C ILE A 129 7.34 -0.86 -2.43
N ASN A 130 6.36 -0.24 -3.09
CA ASN A 130 5.48 -0.95 -4.02
C ASN A 130 6.20 -1.15 -5.36
N GLN A 131 6.52 -2.39 -5.70
CA GLN A 131 7.16 -2.76 -6.97
C GLN A 131 6.16 -2.89 -8.13
N GLY A 132 4.87 -2.87 -7.81
CA GLY A 132 3.79 -2.92 -8.79
C GLY A 132 3.12 -4.29 -8.93
N PRO A 133 2.38 -4.52 -10.03
CA PRO A 133 2.17 -3.58 -11.13
C PRO A 133 1.50 -2.28 -10.65
N LEU A 134 2.13 -1.15 -10.98
CA LEU A 134 1.55 0.18 -10.85
C LEU A 134 0.60 0.40 -12.02
N HIS A 135 -0.69 0.55 -11.77
CA HIS A 135 -1.66 0.91 -12.80
C HIS A 135 -1.88 2.42 -12.85
N LEU A 136 -1.76 2.97 -14.05
CA LEU A 136 -2.02 4.36 -14.36
C LEU A 136 -3.33 4.46 -15.15
N GLY A 137 -4.18 5.40 -14.76
CA GLY A 137 -5.46 5.62 -15.43
C GLY A 137 -6.37 6.49 -14.57
N GLY A 138 -7.62 6.08 -14.44
CA GLY A 138 -8.59 6.74 -13.57
C GLY A 138 -9.62 5.80 -12.98
N ILE A 139 -10.32 6.29 -11.95
CA ILE A 139 -11.48 5.64 -11.35
C ILE A 139 -12.67 6.60 -11.44
N PHE A 140 -13.78 6.12 -11.98
CA PHE A 140 -15.02 6.88 -12.04
C PHE A 140 -15.99 6.36 -10.99
N TRP A 141 -16.50 7.25 -10.14
CA TRP A 141 -17.33 6.90 -9.00
C TRP A 141 -18.75 7.44 -9.16
N TRP A 142 -19.73 6.60 -8.85
CA TRP A 142 -21.10 6.99 -8.58
C TRP A 142 -21.41 6.67 -7.12
N LYS A 143 -22.05 7.60 -6.44
CA LYS A 143 -22.35 7.47 -5.02
C LYS A 143 -23.79 7.91 -4.74
N ALA A 144 -24.47 7.16 -3.89
CA ALA A 144 -25.78 7.50 -3.33
C ALA A 144 -25.68 7.48 -1.80
N VAL A 145 -26.04 8.56 -1.14
CA VAL A 145 -26.02 8.68 0.32
C VAL A 145 -27.39 9.08 0.85
N VAL A 146 -27.78 8.46 1.95
CA VAL A 146 -28.95 8.83 2.75
C VAL A 146 -28.54 8.85 4.22
N GLU A 147 -28.95 9.91 4.93
CA GLU A 147 -28.72 10.06 6.36
C GLU A 147 -30.04 10.37 7.10
N GLY A 148 -30.10 10.07 8.40
CA GLY A 148 -31.18 10.51 9.28
C GLY A 148 -32.47 9.68 9.25
N PHE A 149 -32.43 8.45 8.74
CA PHE A 149 -33.57 7.51 8.78
C PHE A 149 -33.63 6.73 10.10
N ARG A 150 -34.75 6.04 10.37
CA ARG A 150 -34.89 5.19 11.56
C ARG A 150 -34.36 3.78 11.31
N GLU A 151 -33.81 3.12 12.33
CA GLU A 151 -33.24 1.77 12.21
C GLU A 151 -34.23 0.74 11.62
N GLU A 152 -35.53 0.85 11.94
CA GLU A 152 -36.55 -0.07 11.39
C GLU A 152 -36.69 0.05 9.86
N GLN A 153 -36.26 1.17 9.30
CA GLN A 153 -36.34 1.49 7.87
C GLN A 153 -35.06 1.08 7.13
N ARG A 154 -34.03 0.58 7.82
CA ARG A 154 -32.68 0.41 7.26
C ARG A 154 -32.64 -0.43 5.98
N GLU A 155 -33.31 -1.58 5.95
CA GLU A 155 -33.32 -2.43 4.75
C GLU A 155 -34.09 -1.80 3.59
N ASP A 156 -35.17 -1.06 3.88
CA ASP A 156 -35.92 -0.34 2.88
C ASP A 156 -35.12 0.84 2.32
N VAL A 157 -34.42 1.58 3.19
CA VAL A 157 -33.50 2.65 2.80
C VAL A 157 -32.40 2.09 1.92
N ARG A 158 -31.70 1.03 2.37
CA ARG A 158 -30.61 0.40 1.62
C ARG A 158 -31.05 0.01 0.21
N ARG A 159 -32.22 -0.63 0.09
CA ARG A 159 -32.81 -1.01 -1.20
C ARG A 159 -33.13 0.21 -2.06
N GLN A 160 -33.72 1.25 -1.48
CA GLN A 160 -34.04 2.49 -2.21
C GLN A 160 -32.80 3.24 -2.68
N THR A 161 -31.77 3.36 -1.83
CA THR A 161 -30.47 3.96 -2.16
C THR A 161 -29.80 3.23 -3.32
N CYS A 162 -29.79 1.89 -3.28
CA CYS A 162 -29.30 1.06 -4.38
C CYS A 162 -30.07 1.28 -5.68
N ASN A 163 -31.40 1.22 -5.64
CA ASN A 163 -32.24 1.37 -6.82
C ASN A 163 -32.12 2.78 -7.42
N ALA A 164 -32.03 3.81 -6.58
CA ALA A 164 -31.83 5.19 -7.01
C ALA A 164 -30.51 5.35 -7.76
N LEU A 165 -29.41 4.78 -7.24
CA LEU A 165 -28.11 4.80 -7.90
C LEU A 165 -28.14 4.06 -9.24
N GLU A 166 -28.74 2.87 -9.29
CA GLU A 166 -28.83 2.07 -10.51
C GLU A 166 -29.71 2.75 -11.58
N SER A 167 -30.80 3.38 -11.16
CA SER A 167 -31.65 4.19 -12.03
C SER A 167 -30.90 5.40 -12.57
N TYR A 168 -30.12 6.07 -11.73
CA TYR A 168 -29.27 7.20 -12.12
C TYR A 168 -28.18 6.79 -13.14
N ILE A 169 -27.53 5.64 -12.92
CA ILE A 169 -26.55 5.10 -13.87
C ILE A 169 -27.21 4.72 -15.21
N ARG A 170 -28.39 4.07 -15.16
CA ARG A 170 -29.11 3.60 -16.37
C ARG A 170 -29.70 4.75 -17.18
N SER A 171 -30.21 5.78 -16.53
CA SER A 171 -30.83 6.93 -17.18
C SER A 171 -29.82 7.81 -17.94
N GLY A 172 -28.51 7.55 -17.77
CA GLY A 172 -27.48 8.04 -18.67
C GLY A 172 -27.57 9.54 -18.92
N TYR A 173 -27.42 10.34 -17.85
CA TYR A 173 -27.36 11.81 -17.84
C TYR A 173 -28.05 12.53 -19.02
N SER A 174 -29.31 12.92 -18.78
CA SER A 174 -29.88 14.12 -19.38
C SER A 174 -29.54 15.31 -18.46
N ASP A 175 -28.90 16.31 -19.04
CA ASP A 175 -28.45 17.61 -18.51
C ASP A 175 -29.40 18.30 -17.50
N LEU A 176 -29.32 17.96 -16.20
CA LEU A 176 -30.13 18.61 -15.15
C LEU A 176 -29.26 19.05 -13.96
N GLY A 177 -29.10 20.37 -13.84
CA GLY A 177 -28.96 21.08 -12.55
C GLY A 177 -27.59 20.99 -11.87
N MET A 178 -26.56 21.56 -12.49
CA MET A 178 -25.17 21.55 -12.00
C MET A 178 -24.91 22.59 -10.90
N LYS A 179 -24.37 22.16 -9.75
CA LYS A 179 -23.66 23.04 -8.80
C LYS A 179 -22.30 22.42 -8.52
N VAL A 180 -21.24 23.04 -9.04
CA VAL A 180 -19.85 22.62 -8.85
C VAL A 180 -19.34 23.21 -7.54
N THR A 181 -19.01 22.37 -6.57
CA THR A 181 -18.23 22.75 -5.40
C THR A 181 -16.80 22.22 -5.59
N ALA A 182 -15.83 23.13 -5.57
CA ALA A 182 -14.42 22.77 -5.66
C ALA A 182 -13.93 22.39 -4.25
N GLU A 183 -13.76 21.10 -3.99
CA GLU A 183 -12.88 20.61 -2.93
C GLU A 183 -11.55 20.15 -3.54
N VAL A 184 -10.48 20.33 -2.76
CA VAL A 184 -9.10 20.08 -3.19
C VAL A 184 -8.94 18.60 -3.54
N GLY A 185 -8.95 18.28 -4.84
CA GLY A 185 -8.63 16.94 -5.36
C GLY A 185 -9.58 16.38 -6.42
N GLY A 186 -10.76 16.97 -6.65
CA GLY A 186 -11.69 16.42 -7.64
C GLY A 186 -12.85 17.37 -7.99
N SER A 187 -13.46 17.13 -9.16
CA SER A 187 -14.70 17.81 -9.55
C SER A 187 -15.88 17.02 -9.00
N LEU A 188 -16.67 17.67 -8.15
CA LEU A 188 -17.83 17.09 -7.49
C LEU A 188 -19.11 17.59 -8.17
N SER A 189 -19.93 16.67 -8.66
CA SER A 189 -21.29 16.98 -9.13
C SER A 189 -22.29 16.35 -8.18
N GLU A 190 -23.07 17.15 -7.46
CA GLU A 190 -24.12 16.71 -6.54
C GLU A 190 -25.52 16.98 -7.12
N ILE A 191 -26.40 15.98 -7.02
CA ILE A 191 -27.83 16.11 -7.33
C ILE A 191 -28.62 15.46 -6.19
N SER A 192 -29.64 16.14 -5.67
CA SER A 192 -30.55 15.55 -4.69
C SER A 192 -31.78 14.95 -5.39
N PHE A 193 -32.08 13.69 -5.08
CA PHE A 193 -33.24 12.96 -5.56
C PHE A 193 -34.20 12.66 -4.40
N LYS A 194 -35.49 12.95 -4.62
CA LYS A 194 -36.56 12.60 -3.68
C LYS A 194 -37.24 11.31 -4.15
N SER A 195 -36.96 10.19 -3.49
CA SER A 195 -37.65 8.93 -3.76
C SER A 195 -39.11 9.03 -3.33
N LYS A 196 -40.05 8.68 -4.23
CA LYS A 196 -41.50 8.55 -3.93
C LYS A 196 -41.98 7.09 -3.98
N GLU A 197 -41.09 6.13 -4.26
CA GLU A 197 -41.45 4.72 -4.46
C GLU A 197 -41.55 3.98 -3.12
N THR A 198 -42.49 4.38 -2.27
CA THR A 198 -43.25 3.55 -1.30
C THR A 198 -44.04 4.49 -0.37
N LYS A 199 -45.25 4.08 0.01
CA LYS A 199 -46.32 4.92 0.61
C LYS A 199 -46.04 5.56 1.99
N SER A 200 -44.79 5.74 2.45
CA SER A 200 -44.58 6.35 3.78
C SER A 200 -43.27 7.11 4.03
N LEU A 201 -42.30 7.18 3.11
CA LEU A 201 -41.00 7.81 3.44
C LEU A 201 -40.49 8.68 2.30
N GLN A 202 -40.58 10.01 2.48
CA GLN A 202 -39.85 10.97 1.65
C GLN A 202 -38.43 11.05 2.20
N MET A 203 -37.49 10.42 1.50
CA MET A 203 -36.06 10.46 1.84
C MET A 203 -35.31 11.29 0.81
N ASP A 204 -34.43 12.16 1.30
CA ASP A 204 -33.54 12.96 0.45
C ASP A 204 -32.29 12.13 0.17
N ILE A 205 -32.29 11.45 -0.98
CA ILE A 205 -31.16 10.67 -1.47
C ILE A 205 -30.21 11.62 -2.21
N GLN A 206 -28.98 11.74 -1.74
CA GLN A 206 -27.95 12.52 -2.41
C GLN A 206 -27.21 11.63 -3.40
N LEU A 207 -27.27 11.99 -4.68
CA LEU A 207 -26.54 11.33 -5.75
C LEU A 207 -25.35 12.19 -6.15
N SER A 208 -24.17 11.58 -6.28
CA SER A 208 -22.99 12.28 -6.74
C SER A 208 -22.11 11.44 -7.66
N VAL A 209 -21.33 12.16 -8.45
CA VAL A 209 -20.29 11.62 -9.31
C VAL A 209 -18.98 12.28 -8.96
N THR A 210 -17.94 11.47 -8.78
CA THR A 210 -16.56 11.92 -8.57
C THR A 210 -15.61 11.11 -9.43
N MET A 211 -14.41 11.63 -9.65
CA MET A 211 -13.38 10.97 -10.45
C MET A 211 -12.03 11.06 -9.77
N THR A 212 -11.31 9.94 -9.73
CA THR A 212 -9.89 9.88 -9.40
C THR A 212 -9.12 9.86 -10.71
N GLY A 213 -8.45 10.97 -11.05
CA GLY A 213 -7.85 11.16 -12.36
C GLY A 213 -8.85 11.36 -13.50
N GLY A 214 -8.32 11.54 -14.70
CA GLY A 214 -9.07 11.88 -15.89
C GLY A 214 -9.53 13.35 -15.94
N PRO A 215 -10.22 13.75 -17.02
CA PRO A 215 -10.72 15.12 -17.18
C PRO A 215 -11.82 15.45 -16.16
N SER A 216 -11.67 16.57 -15.46
CA SER A 216 -12.54 16.98 -14.34
C SER A 216 -13.83 17.70 -14.77
N ASP A 217 -13.92 18.12 -16.02
CA ASP A 217 -15.04 18.86 -16.61
C ASP A 217 -16.15 17.95 -17.17
N VAL A 218 -16.03 16.63 -16.96
CA VAL A 218 -16.90 15.64 -17.60
C VAL A 218 -17.51 14.67 -16.59
N ASN A 219 -18.83 14.66 -16.48
CA ASN A 219 -19.60 13.76 -15.60
C ASN A 219 -20.19 12.53 -16.33
N SER A 220 -19.86 12.33 -17.61
CA SER A 220 -20.28 11.16 -18.38
C SER A 220 -19.12 10.18 -18.50
N LEU A 221 -19.33 8.93 -18.06
CA LEU A 221 -18.32 7.87 -18.15
C LEU A 221 -17.73 7.74 -19.56
N THR A 222 -18.57 7.80 -20.59
CA THR A 222 -18.13 7.62 -21.98
C THR A 222 -17.21 8.76 -22.42
N ARG A 223 -17.62 10.02 -22.15
CA ARG A 223 -16.79 11.19 -22.48
C ARG A 223 -15.52 11.24 -21.62
N TRP A 224 -15.61 10.89 -20.34
CA TRP A 224 -14.47 10.84 -19.43
C TRP A 224 -13.45 9.78 -19.89
N LYS A 225 -13.90 8.57 -20.26
CA LYS A 225 -13.04 7.54 -20.87
C LYS A 225 -12.39 8.02 -22.17
N ALA A 226 -13.15 8.65 -23.06
CA ALA A 226 -12.60 9.19 -24.31
C ALA A 226 -11.53 10.26 -24.04
N GLY A 227 -11.76 11.16 -23.08
CA GLY A 227 -10.78 12.18 -22.68
C GLY A 227 -9.52 11.59 -22.04
N MET A 228 -9.64 10.52 -21.25
CA MET A 228 -8.45 9.83 -20.72
C MET A 228 -7.64 9.14 -21.82
N VAL A 229 -8.28 8.54 -22.83
CA VAL A 229 -7.56 7.94 -23.97
C VAL A 229 -6.88 9.02 -24.81
N ALA A 230 -7.50 10.19 -24.93
CA ALA A 230 -6.96 11.31 -25.72
C ALA A 230 -5.75 11.99 -25.07
N SER A 231 -5.58 11.93 -23.75
CA SER A 231 -4.48 12.60 -23.04
C SER A 231 -4.04 11.84 -21.79
N ASN A 232 -2.76 11.52 -21.71
CA ASN A 232 -2.14 10.91 -20.54
C ASN A 232 -1.85 11.89 -19.39
N LYS A 233 -2.02 13.20 -19.60
CA LYS A 233 -1.76 14.23 -18.59
C LYS A 233 -2.70 14.16 -17.39
N THR A 234 -3.87 13.54 -17.57
CA THR A 234 -4.87 13.40 -16.52
C THR A 234 -4.80 12.04 -15.84
N TRP A 235 -3.90 11.15 -16.26
CA TRP A 235 -3.74 9.84 -15.61
C TRP A 235 -3.15 10.01 -14.22
N CYS A 236 -3.61 9.19 -13.29
CA CYS A 236 -3.05 9.08 -11.95
C CYS A 236 -2.75 7.62 -11.63
N VAL A 237 -1.96 7.38 -10.58
CA VAL A 237 -1.75 6.03 -10.06
C VAL A 237 -3.03 5.59 -9.37
N ILE A 238 -3.69 4.56 -9.93
CA ILE A 238 -4.97 4.03 -9.46
C ILE A 238 -4.83 2.67 -8.78
N ASP A 239 -3.68 2.01 -8.95
CA ASP A 239 -3.30 0.84 -8.16
C ASP A 239 -1.79 0.72 -8.08
N ARG A 240 -1.29 0.37 -6.91
CA ARG A 240 0.13 0.22 -6.65
C ARG A 240 0.58 -1.25 -6.62
N GLY A 241 -0.35 -2.18 -6.81
CA GLY A 241 -0.10 -3.61 -6.80
C GLY A 241 0.14 -4.16 -5.39
N HIS A 242 0.37 -5.46 -5.31
CA HIS A 242 0.58 -6.19 -4.06
C HIS A 242 2.04 -6.61 -3.84
N ARG A 243 2.95 -6.35 -4.80
CA ARG A 243 4.37 -6.69 -4.65
C ARG A 243 5.06 -5.60 -3.85
N LEU A 244 5.47 -5.96 -2.65
CA LEU A 244 6.15 -5.07 -1.72
C LEU A 244 7.62 -5.53 -1.58
N LEU A 245 8.54 -4.59 -1.71
CA LEU A 245 9.95 -4.77 -1.34
C LEU A 245 10.19 -4.05 -0.03
N SER A 246 10.63 -4.77 0.99
CA SER A 246 10.95 -4.16 2.27
C SER A 246 12.20 -3.26 2.17
N VAL A 247 12.29 -2.25 3.03
CA VAL A 247 13.49 -1.40 3.10
C VAL A 247 14.71 -2.22 3.53
N TRP A 248 14.55 -3.20 4.42
CA TRP A 248 15.67 -4.05 4.86
C TRP A 248 16.19 -4.96 3.75
N ASP A 249 15.33 -5.49 2.86
CA ASP A 249 15.79 -6.24 1.68
C ASP A 249 16.40 -5.31 0.61
N LEU A 250 15.87 -4.08 0.49
CA LEU A 250 16.40 -3.08 -0.44
C LEU A 250 17.83 -2.66 -0.08
N ILE A 251 18.12 -2.40 1.21
CA ILE A 251 19.48 -2.02 1.59
C ILE A 251 20.48 -3.16 1.38
N LEU A 252 20.07 -4.40 1.60
CA LEU A 252 20.90 -5.58 1.38
C LEU A 252 21.22 -5.81 -0.11
N SER A 253 20.29 -5.48 -1.00
CA SER A 253 20.45 -5.68 -2.44
C SER A 253 21.13 -4.50 -3.13
N ASN A 254 20.76 -3.27 -2.79
CA ASN A 254 21.11 -2.09 -3.59
C ASN A 254 21.99 -1.06 -2.88
N HIS A 255 22.13 -1.13 -1.54
CA HIS A 255 22.86 -0.16 -0.73
C HIS A 255 23.92 -0.82 0.16
N ARG A 256 24.37 -2.03 -0.17
CA ARG A 256 25.33 -2.81 0.61
C ARG A 256 26.63 -2.06 0.93
N GLN A 257 27.08 -1.19 0.02
CA GLN A 257 28.31 -0.42 0.16
C GLN A 257 28.12 0.92 0.88
N ASP A 258 26.87 1.31 1.16
CA ASP A 258 26.58 2.58 1.83
C ASP A 258 26.73 2.50 3.35
N PHE A 259 26.81 1.28 3.91
CA PHE A 259 26.85 0.97 5.34
C PHE A 259 28.14 0.24 5.70
N GLN A 260 28.61 0.40 6.93
CA GLN A 260 29.69 -0.42 7.50
C GLN A 260 29.20 -1.83 7.82
N ASP A 261 28.01 -1.96 8.40
CA ASP A 261 27.35 -3.22 8.71
C ASP A 261 25.86 -3.17 8.32
N VAL A 262 25.62 -3.37 7.02
CA VAL A 262 24.26 -3.40 6.46
C VAL A 262 23.39 -4.52 7.05
N LEU A 263 23.99 -5.64 7.48
CA LEU A 263 23.26 -6.78 8.03
C LEU A 263 22.68 -6.41 9.39
N GLN A 264 23.46 -5.72 10.22
CA GLN A 264 23.02 -5.26 11.53
C GLN A 264 21.91 -4.21 11.40
N VAL A 265 22.04 -3.25 10.47
CA VAL A 265 20.97 -2.26 10.19
C VAL A 265 19.69 -2.97 9.72
N SER A 266 19.82 -3.91 8.77
CA SER A 266 18.69 -4.72 8.28
C SER A 266 17.99 -5.47 9.42
N HIS A 267 18.76 -6.08 10.33
CA HIS A 267 18.21 -6.80 11.48
C HIS A 267 17.41 -5.87 12.40
N GLN A 268 17.95 -4.70 12.73
CA GLN A 268 17.28 -3.73 13.58
C GLN A 268 15.97 -3.22 12.98
N LEU A 269 15.92 -3.02 11.66
CA LEU A 269 14.68 -2.65 10.97
C LEU A 269 13.62 -3.75 11.08
N VAL A 270 14.00 -5.02 10.89
CA VAL A 270 13.10 -6.17 11.01
C VAL A 270 12.59 -6.33 12.44
N GLU A 271 13.46 -6.22 13.44
CA GLU A 271 13.08 -6.30 14.86
C GLU A 271 12.11 -5.18 15.23
N ALA A 272 12.42 -3.95 14.86
CA ALA A 272 11.57 -2.80 15.13
C ALA A 272 10.21 -2.94 14.45
N TYR A 273 10.19 -3.35 13.18
CA TYR A 273 8.94 -3.56 12.44
C TYR A 273 8.10 -4.68 13.06
N THR A 274 8.72 -5.81 13.42
CA THR A 274 8.03 -6.93 14.08
C THR A 274 7.47 -6.50 15.43
N ALA A 275 8.23 -5.75 16.22
CA ALA A 275 7.79 -5.24 17.51
C ALA A 275 6.65 -4.22 17.41
N LEU A 276 6.61 -3.43 16.34
CA LEU A 276 5.56 -2.42 16.09
C LEU A 276 4.27 -3.05 15.55
N THR A 277 4.38 -4.05 14.67
CA THR A 277 3.24 -4.59 13.92
C THR A 277 2.74 -5.94 14.43
N GLY A 278 3.53 -6.65 15.23
CA GLY A 278 3.27 -8.05 15.60
C GLY A 278 3.38 -9.02 14.42
N ARG A 279 3.74 -8.55 13.22
CA ARG A 279 3.94 -9.36 12.01
C ARG A 279 5.42 -9.64 11.83
N SER A 280 5.79 -10.92 11.73
CA SER A 280 7.11 -11.27 11.24
C SER A 280 7.07 -11.33 9.71
N ASP A 281 7.56 -10.29 9.06
CA ASP A 281 7.89 -10.38 7.63
C ASP A 281 9.13 -11.27 7.54
N GLY A 282 8.89 -12.58 7.43
CA GLY A 282 9.93 -13.59 7.46
C GLY A 282 10.95 -13.33 6.35
N ILE A 283 12.20 -13.05 6.74
CA ILE A 283 13.26 -12.69 5.80
C ILE A 283 13.56 -13.87 4.87
N PRO A 284 13.29 -13.81 3.55
CA PRO A 284 13.66 -14.88 2.63
C PRO A 284 15.15 -14.83 2.28
N CYS A 285 15.73 -13.62 2.21
CA CYS A 285 17.13 -13.40 1.78
C CYS A 285 18.13 -13.61 2.92
N ALA A 286 17.85 -13.09 4.12
CA ALA A 286 18.75 -13.24 5.25
C ALA A 286 18.75 -14.66 5.84
N LYS A 287 17.66 -15.44 5.78
CA LYS A 287 17.71 -16.87 6.19
C LYS A 287 18.79 -17.66 5.45
N GLY A 288 19.01 -17.38 4.16
CA GLY A 288 20.04 -18.06 3.34
C GLY A 288 21.47 -17.53 3.55
N LEU A 289 21.63 -16.32 4.10
CA LEU A 289 22.91 -15.72 4.45
C LEU A 289 23.31 -16.08 5.89
N TRP A 290 22.40 -15.94 6.86
CA TRP A 290 22.65 -16.30 8.26
C TRP A 290 22.83 -17.81 8.45
N SER A 291 22.09 -18.67 7.74
CA SER A 291 22.39 -20.12 7.78
C SER A 291 23.81 -20.43 7.33
N LYS A 292 24.30 -19.77 6.28
CA LYS A 292 25.68 -19.97 5.80
C LYS A 292 26.73 -19.33 6.71
N GLU A 293 26.40 -18.24 7.39
CA GLU A 293 27.32 -17.50 8.24
C GLU A 293 27.41 -18.10 9.66
N GLU A 294 26.30 -18.63 10.19
CA GLU A 294 26.26 -19.49 11.38
C GLU A 294 26.92 -20.84 11.11
N GLU A 295 26.67 -21.46 9.96
CA GLU A 295 27.32 -22.71 9.55
C GLU A 295 28.82 -22.51 9.33
N PHE A 296 29.23 -21.37 8.74
CA PHE A 296 30.65 -21.01 8.58
C PHE A 296 31.32 -20.63 9.91
N SER A 297 30.62 -19.94 10.81
CA SER A 297 31.14 -19.60 12.14
C SER A 297 31.24 -20.82 13.03
N SER A 298 30.27 -21.74 12.97
CA SER A 298 30.29 -23.04 13.61
C SER A 298 31.43 -23.89 13.08
N PHE A 299 31.61 -23.95 11.75
CA PHE A 299 32.74 -24.64 11.12
C PHE A 299 34.10 -24.06 11.55
N LEU A 300 34.24 -22.73 11.58
CA LEU A 300 35.47 -22.08 12.03
C LEU A 300 35.77 -22.33 13.51
N ALA A 301 34.74 -22.37 14.37
CA ALA A 301 34.88 -22.71 15.78
C ALA A 301 35.32 -24.17 15.94
N ASP A 302 34.73 -25.08 15.15
CA ASP A 302 35.07 -26.50 15.15
C ASP A 302 36.53 -26.72 14.70
N VAL A 303 36.96 -26.09 13.60
CA VAL A 303 38.34 -26.14 13.11
C VAL A 303 39.33 -25.57 14.12
N LYS A 304 38.99 -24.50 14.84
CA LYS A 304 39.83 -23.92 15.89
C LYS A 304 39.96 -24.82 17.12
N SER A 305 39.02 -25.73 17.35
CA SER A 305 39.03 -26.67 18.48
C SER A 305 39.82 -27.95 18.23
N TRP A 306 40.34 -28.15 17.01
CA TRP A 306 41.08 -29.36 16.67
C TRP A 306 42.52 -29.34 17.20
N GLU A 307 42.86 -30.32 18.04
CA GLU A 307 44.25 -30.62 18.36
C GLU A 307 44.86 -31.44 17.21
N VAL A 308 45.81 -30.81 16.48
CA VAL A 308 46.47 -31.41 15.31
C VAL A 308 47.33 -32.59 15.76
N THR A 309 46.75 -33.79 15.68
CA THR A 309 47.45 -35.05 15.98
C THR A 309 47.71 -35.89 14.73
N ASP A 310 46.96 -35.70 13.64
CA ASP A 310 47.26 -36.27 12.31
C ASP A 310 46.53 -35.51 11.16
N PRO A 311 47.21 -34.59 10.45
CA PRO A 311 46.58 -33.68 9.48
C PRO A 311 46.08 -34.38 8.20
N GLU A 312 46.68 -35.51 7.78
CA GLU A 312 46.30 -36.17 6.52
C GLU A 312 44.97 -36.94 6.61
N LYS A 313 44.66 -37.47 7.80
CA LYS A 313 43.42 -38.22 8.03
C LYS A 313 42.21 -37.29 8.14
N GLN A 314 42.38 -36.09 8.71
CA GLN A 314 41.32 -35.08 8.80
C GLN A 314 40.99 -34.45 7.44
N LEU A 315 41.98 -34.17 6.59
CA LEU A 315 41.76 -33.66 5.23
C LEU A 315 40.94 -34.63 4.34
N LYS A 316 41.10 -35.95 4.54
CA LYS A 316 40.34 -36.97 3.79
C LYS A 316 38.86 -37.06 4.20
N ASN A 317 38.52 -36.76 5.45
CA ASN A 317 37.12 -36.66 5.89
C ASN A 317 36.42 -35.43 5.30
N ASN A 318 37.13 -34.30 5.17
CA ASN A 318 36.56 -33.03 4.69
C ASN A 318 36.22 -33.03 3.18
N ARG A 319 36.86 -33.87 2.36
CA ARG A 319 36.55 -33.99 0.91
C ARG A 319 35.15 -34.55 0.62
N LYS A 320 34.46 -35.16 1.59
CA LYS A 320 33.09 -35.67 1.42
C LYS A 320 31.99 -34.65 1.71
N MET A 321 32.32 -33.45 2.22
CA MET A 321 31.36 -32.37 2.51
C MET A 321 31.41 -31.22 1.49
N ILE A 322 31.94 -31.45 0.29
CA ILE A 322 31.80 -30.49 -0.81
C ILE A 322 30.38 -30.61 -1.38
N ILE A 323 29.57 -29.56 -1.21
CA ILE A 323 28.24 -29.40 -1.83
C ILE A 323 28.37 -29.65 -3.34
N PRO A 324 27.63 -30.61 -3.94
CA PRO A 324 27.67 -30.82 -5.38
C PRO A 324 26.94 -29.66 -6.06
N GLY A 325 27.68 -28.68 -6.59
CA GLY A 325 27.03 -27.56 -7.27
C GLY A 325 27.90 -26.38 -7.68
N VAL A 326 29.21 -26.53 -7.86
CA VAL A 326 29.99 -25.54 -8.63
C VAL A 326 31.05 -26.28 -9.43
N THR A 327 30.79 -26.50 -10.72
CA THR A 327 31.84 -26.72 -11.71
C THR A 327 31.81 -25.55 -12.70
N SER A 328 33.00 -25.05 -12.99
CA SER A 328 33.25 -23.78 -13.64
C SER A 328 33.15 -23.79 -15.16
N ALA A 329 32.93 -22.59 -15.70
CA ALA A 329 33.62 -21.98 -16.84
C ALA A 329 32.97 -21.99 -18.24
N SER A 330 32.98 -20.77 -18.80
CA SER A 330 33.11 -20.38 -20.21
C SER A 330 31.94 -20.66 -21.17
N GLN A 331 31.23 -19.57 -21.56
CA GLN A 331 31.38 -19.02 -22.91
C GLN A 331 30.72 -17.64 -23.05
N ILE A 332 31.52 -16.73 -23.61
CA ILE A 332 31.16 -15.39 -24.07
C ILE A 332 30.17 -15.53 -25.24
N GLY A 333 29.07 -14.80 -25.17
CA GLY A 333 28.09 -14.68 -26.26
C GLY A 333 27.46 -13.30 -26.25
N LEU A 334 28.07 -12.37 -26.98
CA LEU A 334 27.50 -11.08 -27.38
C LEU A 334 26.12 -11.28 -28.02
N CYS A 335 25.12 -10.55 -27.55
CA CYS A 335 24.03 -10.06 -28.40
C CYS A 335 23.53 -8.70 -27.90
N ARG A 336 23.81 -7.68 -28.72
CA ARG A 336 23.11 -6.40 -28.83
C ARG A 336 21.62 -6.62 -29.14
N ILE A 337 20.83 -5.56 -28.92
CA ILE A 337 19.69 -5.01 -29.72
C ILE A 337 18.72 -4.38 -28.69
N SER A 338 18.59 -3.05 -28.52
CA SER A 338 17.95 -2.01 -29.38
C SER A 338 16.49 -2.37 -29.69
N TRP A 339 15.45 -1.85 -29.02
CA TRP A 339 14.98 -0.48 -28.87
C TRP A 339 14.01 -0.40 -27.69
#